data_AF-A0AAU3RNY2-F1
#
_entry.id   AF-A0AAU3RNY2-F1
#
_cell.length_a   1.000
_cell.length_b   1.000
_cell.length_c   1.000
_cell.angle_alpha   90.00
_cell.angle_beta   90.00
_cell.angle_gamma   90.00
#
_symmetry.space_group_name_H-M   'P 1'
#
loop_
_entity.id
_entity.type
_entity.pdbx_description
1 polymer ?
#
loop_
_entity_poly.entity_id
_entity_poly.type
_entity_poly.pdbx_seq_one_letter_code
_entity_poly.pdbx_strand_id
1 'polypeptide(L)'
;MAQACDLAREFTDMLRQRRGHLLRDWIQKAELGGPDAIGIFADSTRQYLHAFTAGLTLPYSSGIVEGHVNRIKTIKRQMYGRASFALLRARILLQA
;
A
#
# COMPACT_ATOMS: atom_id res chain seq x y z
N MET A 1 -0.91 -19.16 12.01
CA MET A 1 0.15 -18.83 11.03
C MET A 1 -0.22 -19.27 9.61
N ALA A 2 -0.51 -20.55 9.35
CA ALA A 2 -0.84 -21.05 8.00
C ALA A 2 -1.96 -20.24 7.31
N GLN A 3 -3.09 -20.04 7.99
CA GLN A 3 -4.25 -19.30 7.47
C GLN A 3 -3.96 -17.82 7.12
N ALA A 4 -3.04 -17.17 7.85
CA ALA A 4 -2.61 -15.81 7.55
C ALA A 4 -1.80 -15.76 6.23
N CYS A 5 -0.87 -16.72 6.09
CA CYS A 5 -0.06 -16.84 4.87
C CYS A 5 -0.90 -17.20 3.65
N ASP A 6 -1.95 -18.01 3.84
CA ASP A 6 -2.87 -18.39 2.76
C ASP A 6 -3.69 -17.18 2.29
N LEU A 7 -4.29 -16.41 3.21
CA LEU A 7 -5.02 -15.18 2.88
C LEU A 7 -4.11 -14.13 2.22
N ALA A 8 -2.86 -13.99 2.68
CA ALA A 8 -1.89 -13.09 2.08
C ALA A 8 -1.48 -13.52 0.65
N ARG A 9 -1.33 -14.83 0.41
CA ARG A 9 -1.09 -15.38 -0.93
C ARG A 9 -2.27 -15.14 -1.85
N GLU A 10 -3.49 -15.45 -1.40
CA GLU A 10 -4.72 -15.21 -2.19
C GLU A 10 -4.86 -13.73 -2.58
N PHE A 11 -4.60 -12.81 -1.65
CA PHE A 11 -4.60 -11.37 -1.94
C PHE A 11 -3.52 -10.97 -2.95
N THR A 12 -2.30 -11.51 -2.79
CA THR A 12 -1.18 -11.23 -3.71
C THR A 12 -1.47 -11.73 -5.12
N ASP A 13 -2.07 -12.91 -5.25
CA ASP A 13 -2.47 -13.46 -6.55
C ASP A 13 -3.58 -12.63 -7.19
N MET A 14 -4.55 -12.15 -6.38
CA MET A 14 -5.58 -11.22 -6.84
C MET A 14 -4.97 -9.93 -7.40
N LEU A 15 -3.98 -9.36 -6.72
CA LEU A 15 -3.25 -8.17 -7.18
C LEU A 15 -2.48 -8.44 -8.48
N ARG A 16 -1.73 -9.55 -8.55
CA ARG A 16 -0.93 -9.91 -9.73
C ARG A 16 -1.79 -10.16 -10.97
N GLN A 17 -2.93 -10.81 -10.78
CA GLN A 17 -3.86 -11.19 -11.86
C GLN A 17 -4.93 -10.12 -12.11
N ARG A 18 -4.87 -8.99 -11.39
CA ARG A 18 -5.81 -7.87 -11.47
C ARG A 18 -7.29 -8.28 -11.31
N ARG A 19 -7.56 -9.12 -10.31
CA ARG A 19 -8.88 -9.69 -10.04
C ARG A 19 -9.64 -8.93 -8.94
N GLY A 20 -9.67 -7.60 -8.99
CA GLY A 20 -10.31 -6.78 -7.96
C GLY A 20 -11.80 -7.08 -7.71
N HIS A 21 -12.50 -7.71 -8.65
CA HIS A 21 -13.87 -8.19 -8.45
C HIS A 21 -14.00 -9.25 -7.33
N LEU A 22 -12.93 -10.00 -7.02
CA LEU A 22 -12.89 -11.01 -5.96
C LEU A 22 -12.63 -10.41 -4.56
N LEU A 23 -12.39 -9.11 -4.47
CA LEU A 23 -11.99 -8.46 -3.22
C LEU A 23 -13.04 -8.60 -2.12
N ARG A 24 -14.33 -8.52 -2.46
CA ARG A 24 -15.43 -8.66 -1.49
C ARG A 24 -15.44 -10.04 -0.84
N ASP A 25 -15.28 -11.09 -1.64
CA ASP A 25 -15.28 -12.47 -1.15
C ASP A 25 -14.07 -12.73 -0.25
N TRP A 26 -12.92 -12.16 -0.62
CA TRP A 26 -11.71 -12.23 0.19
C TRP A 26 -11.86 -11.52 1.55
N ILE A 27 -12.47 -10.33 1.57
CA ILE A 27 -12.77 -9.60 2.83
C ILE A 27 -13.65 -10.47 3.73
N GLN A 28 -14.70 -11.09 3.19
CA GLN A 28 -15.60 -11.93 3.98
C GLN A 28 -14.86 -13.14 4.58
N LYS A 29 -13.98 -13.80 3.82
CA LYS A 29 -13.13 -14.89 4.33
C LYS A 29 -12.17 -14.40 5.42
N ALA A 30 -11.56 -13.24 5.23
CA ALA A 30 -10.65 -12.62 6.18
C ALA A 30 -11.33 -12.24 7.50
N GLU A 31 -12.58 -11.76 7.46
CA GLU A 31 -13.38 -11.44 8.66
C GLU A 31 -13.82 -12.68 9.44
N LEU A 32 -14.15 -13.78 8.75
CA LEU A 32 -14.71 -14.98 9.39
C LEU A 32 -13.65 -15.94 9.96
N GLY A 33 -12.43 -15.93 9.41
CA GLY A 33 -11.39 -16.90 9.79
C GLY A 33 -9.97 -16.35 9.80
N GLY A 34 -9.78 -15.06 9.54
CA GLY A 34 -8.46 -14.44 9.60
C GLY A 34 -7.99 -14.23 11.05
N PRO A 35 -6.67 -14.25 11.31
CA PRO A 35 -6.13 -13.68 12.55
C PRO A 35 -6.45 -12.18 12.66
N ASP A 36 -6.47 -11.64 13.87
CA ASP A 36 -6.84 -10.25 14.16
C ASP A 36 -6.16 -9.21 13.24
N ALA A 37 -4.86 -9.37 12.96
CA ALA A 37 -4.13 -8.48 12.07
C ALA A 37 -4.69 -8.45 10.63
N ILE A 38 -5.13 -9.61 10.12
CA ILE A 38 -5.76 -9.73 8.81
C ILE A 38 -7.20 -9.19 8.87
N GLY A 39 -7.92 -9.40 9.98
CA GLY A 39 -9.24 -8.81 10.21
C GLY A 39 -9.23 -7.28 10.15
N ILE A 40 -8.27 -6.64 10.83
CA ILE A 40 -8.07 -5.18 10.80
C ILE A 40 -7.78 -4.68 9.38
N PHE A 41 -6.97 -5.44 8.63
CA PHE A 41 -6.70 -5.11 7.23
C PHE A 41 -7.95 -5.27 6.36
N ALA A 42 -8.76 -6.31 6.58
CA ALA A 42 -10.03 -6.51 5.87
C ALA A 42 -11.02 -5.37 6.14
N ASP A 43 -11.12 -4.90 7.38
CA ASP A 43 -11.99 -3.77 7.75
C ASP A 43 -11.56 -2.47 7.05
N SER A 44 -10.25 -2.17 7.07
CA SER A 44 -9.69 -1.03 6.33
C SER A 44 -9.95 -1.16 4.83
N THR A 45 -9.79 -2.36 4.27
CA THR A 45 -10.04 -2.64 2.85
C THR A 45 -11.52 -2.45 2.50
N ARG A 46 -12.43 -2.86 3.38
CA ARG A 46 -13.88 -2.64 3.24
C ARG A 46 -14.22 -1.16 3.22
N GLN A 47 -13.62 -0.35 4.11
CA GLN A 47 -13.83 1.10 4.15
C GLN A 47 -13.44 1.77 2.82
N TYR A 48 -12.35 1.29 2.19
CA TYR A 48 -11.81 1.84 0.95
C TYR A 48 -12.06 0.93 -0.26
N LEU A 49 -13.17 0.19 -0.26
CA LEU A 49 -13.43 -0.88 -1.23
C LEU A 49 -13.25 -0.46 -2.69
N HIS A 50 -13.74 0.72 -3.06
CA HIS A 50 -13.65 1.23 -4.44
C HIS A 50 -12.19 1.49 -4.85
N ALA A 51 -11.39 2.07 -3.96
CA ALA A 51 -9.99 2.38 -4.20
C ALA A 51 -9.15 1.10 -4.29
N PHE A 52 -9.37 0.14 -3.39
CA PHE A 52 -8.69 -1.16 -3.45
C PHE A 52 -9.13 -1.97 -4.67
N THR A 53 -10.42 -1.99 -5.01
CA THR A 53 -10.90 -2.64 -6.24
C THR A 53 -10.22 -2.04 -7.48
N ALA A 54 -10.14 -0.72 -7.57
CA ALA A 54 -9.45 -0.04 -8.66
C ALA A 54 -7.95 -0.38 -8.70
N GLY A 55 -7.26 -0.35 -7.55
CA GLY A 55 -5.85 -0.73 -7.44
C GLY A 55 -5.58 -2.20 -7.80
N LEU A 56 -6.55 -3.08 -7.54
CA LEU A 56 -6.50 -4.50 -7.89
C LEU A 56 -7.04 -4.80 -9.30
N THR A 57 -7.40 -3.81 -10.11
CA THR A 57 -7.99 -4.04 -11.45
C THR A 57 -7.25 -3.25 -12.54
N LEU A 58 -6.90 -2.00 -12.25
CA LEU A 58 -6.29 -1.11 -13.22
C LEU A 58 -4.80 -1.42 -13.41
N PRO A 59 -4.23 -1.09 -14.58
CA PRO A 59 -2.81 -1.30 -14.85
C PRO A 59 -1.88 -0.28 -14.17
N TYR A 60 -2.44 0.70 -13.47
CA TYR A 60 -1.69 1.79 -12.88
C TYR A 60 -1.02 1.36 -11.57
N SER A 61 0.21 1.84 -11.35
CA SER A 61 0.96 1.63 -10.12
C SER A 61 1.43 2.98 -9.56
N SER A 62 1.35 3.13 -8.25
CA SER A 62 1.93 4.25 -7.51
C SER A 62 3.45 4.15 -7.35
N GLY A 63 4.11 3.09 -7.84
CA GLY A 63 5.51 2.77 -7.53
C GLY A 63 6.52 3.89 -7.84
N ILE A 64 6.39 4.57 -8.99
CA ILE A 64 7.29 5.70 -9.34
C ILE A 64 7.06 6.87 -8.37
N VAL A 65 5.80 7.20 -8.10
CA VAL A 65 5.42 8.29 -7.18
C VAL A 65 5.91 7.99 -5.76
N GLU A 66 5.71 6.75 -5.30
CA GLU A 66 6.20 6.28 -4.00
C GLU A 66 7.72 6.31 -3.92
N GLY A 67 8.43 5.96 -5.00
CA GLY A 67 9.88 6.07 -5.10
C GLY A 67 10.36 7.50 -4.89
N HIS A 68 9.72 8.48 -5.56
CA HIS A 68 10.01 9.89 -5.35
C HIS A 68 9.71 10.35 -3.91
N VAL A 69 8.56 9.96 -3.37
CA VAL A 69 8.19 10.27 -1.98
C VAL A 69 9.21 9.68 -1.00
N ASN A 70 9.68 8.45 -1.24
CA ASN A 70 10.68 7.81 -0.40
C ASN A 70 12.03 8.53 -0.47
N ARG A 71 12.49 8.94 -1.67
CA ARG A 71 13.69 9.77 -1.83
C ARG A 71 13.60 11.06 -1.03
N ILE A 72 12.48 11.77 -1.13
CA ILE A 72 12.24 13.02 -0.39
C ILE A 72 12.27 12.76 1.13
N LYS A 73 11.59 11.71 1.59
CA LYS A 73 11.59 11.31 3.02
C LYS A 73 13.01 10.98 3.50
N THR A 74 13.83 10.32 2.68
CA THR A 74 15.23 10.01 2.99
C THR A 74 16.07 11.28 3.14
N ILE A 75 15.99 12.23 2.19
CA ILE A 75 16.70 13.51 2.28
C ILE A 75 16.30 14.26 3.56
N LYS A 76 15.00 14.31 3.88
CA LYS A 76 14.51 14.94 5.13
C LYS A 76 15.04 14.24 6.39
N ARG A 77 15.16 12.90 6.38
CA ARG A 77 15.72 12.10 7.50
C ARG A 77 17.22 12.31 7.66
N GLN A 78 17.99 12.39 6.58
CA GLN A 78 19.43 12.75 6.62
C GLN A 78 19.65 14.12 7.27
N MET A 79 18.64 14.98 7.24
CA MET A 79 18.65 16.30 7.87
C MET A 79 18.07 16.31 9.29
N TYR A 80 17.83 15.13 9.88
CA TYR A 80 17.24 14.98 11.21
C TYR A 80 15.89 15.71 11.36
N GLY A 81 15.12 15.81 10.27
CA GLY A 81 13.85 16.54 10.26
C GLY A 81 13.95 18.06 10.32
N ARG A 82 15.17 18.63 10.39
CA ARG A 82 15.44 20.08 10.50
C ARG A 82 15.42 20.83 9.17
N ALA A 83 14.86 20.23 8.13
CA ALA A 83 14.75 20.85 6.82
C ALA A 83 13.49 21.72 6.74
N SER A 84 13.66 23.05 6.63
CA SER A 84 12.58 23.91 6.15
C SER A 84 12.22 23.54 4.70
N PHE A 85 11.03 23.90 4.23
CA PHE A 85 10.63 23.60 2.86
C PHE A 85 11.63 24.15 1.82
N ALA A 86 12.12 25.38 2.02
CA ALA A 86 13.12 25.99 1.16
C ALA A 86 14.42 25.18 1.12
N LEU A 87 14.91 24.71 2.27
CA LEU A 87 16.14 23.93 2.35
C LEU A 87 15.98 22.52 1.77
N LEU A 88 14.83 21.88 1.99
CA LEU A 88 14.49 20.60 1.38
C LEU A 88 14.42 20.71 -0.15
N ARG A 89 13.75 21.75 -0.66
CA ARG A 89 13.66 22.04 -2.10
C ARG A 89 15.04 22.27 -2.71
N ALA A 90 15.88 23.09 -2.08
CA ALA A 90 17.25 23.34 -2.54
C ALA A 90 18.04 22.03 -2.63
N ARG A 91 17.97 21.16 -1.62
CA ARG A 91 18.66 19.86 -1.65
C ARG A 91 18.14 18.91 -2.71
N ILE A 92 16.83 18.86 -2.96
CA ILE A 92 16.26 18.02 -4.00
C ILE A 92 16.73 18.48 -5.39
N LEU A 93 16.72 19.79 -5.65
CA LEU A 93 17.10 20.36 -6.95
C LEU A 93 18.61 20.30 -7.21
N LEU A 94 19.44 20.38 -6.17
CA LEU A 94 20.91 20.32 -6.28
C LEU A 94 21.49 18.89 -6.26
N GLN A 95 20.68 17.87 -5.97
CA GLN A 95 21.05 16.45 -6.08
C GLN A 95 20.55 15.79 -7.37
N ALA A 96 20.10 16.59 -8.35
CA ALA A 96 19.75 16.12 -9.69
C ALA A 96 20.99 16.01 -10.58
#